data_AF-A0A1V5W3J2-F1
#
_entry.id   AF-A0A1V5W3J2-F1
#
_cell.length_a   1.000
_cell.length_b   1.000
_cell.length_c   1.000
_cell.angle_alpha   90.00
_cell.angle_beta   90.00
_cell.angle_gamma   90.00
#
_symmetry.space_group_name_H-M   'P 1'
#
loop_
_entity.id
_entity.type
_entity.pdbx_description
1 polymer ?
#
loop_
_entity_poly.entity_id
_entity_poly.type
_entity_poly.pdbx_seq_one_letter_code
_entity_poly.pdbx_strand_id
1 'polypeptide(L)'
;MRLWSFLLVVILSFFVAFGCGDKKKVMSLEDYAKIESELELPEPDIDPARVSAVAEKYGYTFEQYKEFYEKVQKDPDLQEKLGELTLKKQKSQ
;
A
#
# COMPACT_ATOMS: atom_id res chain seq x y z
N MET A 1 -26.93 -26.25 21.15
CA MET A 1 -27.23 -24.79 21.19
C MET A 1 -26.27 -23.95 22.04
N ARG A 2 -25.15 -24.48 22.59
CA ARG A 2 -24.27 -23.73 23.52
C ARG A 2 -22.83 -23.56 23.02
N LEU A 3 -22.45 -24.27 21.94
CA LEU A 3 -21.16 -24.18 21.27
C LEU A 3 -21.16 -23.22 20.06
N TRP A 4 -22.34 -22.91 19.50
CA TRP A 4 -22.47 -21.98 18.37
C TRP A 4 -22.13 -20.55 18.78
N SER A 5 -22.54 -20.12 19.98
CA SER A 5 -22.30 -18.76 20.47
C SER A 5 -20.81 -18.41 20.64
N PHE A 6 -19.94 -19.40 20.89
CA PHE A 6 -18.50 -19.14 21.01
C PHE A 6 -17.82 -18.91 19.65
N LEU A 7 -18.38 -19.46 18.56
CA LEU A 7 -17.80 -19.33 17.22
C LEU A 7 -18.02 -17.93 16.64
N LEU A 8 -19.13 -17.26 17.00
CA LEU A 8 -19.42 -15.88 16.60
C LEU A 8 -18.52 -14.85 17.30
N VAL A 9 -18.12 -15.10 18.55
CA VAL A 9 -17.28 -14.17 19.33
C VAL A 9 -15.83 -14.16 18.83
N VAL A 10 -15.33 -15.30 18.34
CA VAL A 10 -13.96 -15.43 17.80
C VAL A 10 -13.82 -14.79 16.41
N ILE A 11 -14.90 -14.76 15.61
CA ILE A 11 -14.89 -14.08 14.31
C ILE A 11 -14.94 -12.55 14.49
N LEU A 12 -15.62 -12.06 15.53
CA LEU A 12 -15.74 -10.62 15.79
C LEU A 12 -14.47 -10.00 16.38
N SER A 13 -13.62 -10.79 17.06
CA SER A 13 -12.34 -10.29 17.60
C SER A 13 -11.23 -10.16 16.55
N PHE A 14 -11.35 -10.80 15.38
CA PHE A 14 -10.38 -10.63 14.30
C PHE A 14 -10.46 -9.27 13.59
N PHE A 15 -11.60 -8.57 13.67
CA PHE A 15 -11.74 -7.23 13.08
C PHE A 15 -11.11 -6.12 13.92
N VAL A 16 -10.86 -6.34 15.21
CA VAL A 16 -10.24 -5.32 16.09
C VAL A 16 -8.71 -5.34 16.00
N ALA A 17 -8.11 -6.42 15.49
CA ALA A 17 -6.65 -6.55 15.36
C ALA A 17 -6.06 -5.84 14.13
N PHE A 18 -6.88 -5.34 13.20
CA PHE A 18 -6.41 -4.49 12.08
C PHE A 18 -6.49 -2.99 12.39
N GLY A 19 -7.03 -2.59 13.55
CA GLY A 19 -7.31 -1.19 13.89
C GLY A 19 -6.36 -0.53 14.88
N CYS A 20 -5.31 -1.20 15.36
CA CYS A 20 -4.38 -0.60 16.31
C CYS A 20 -3.02 -1.30 16.24
N GLY A 21 -2.09 -0.69 15.51
CA GLY A 21 -0.77 -1.27 15.32
C GLY A 21 0.08 -0.40 14.44
N ASP A 22 0.64 0.65 15.04
CA ASP A 22 1.88 1.29 14.63
C ASP A 22 2.94 0.25 14.30
N LYS A 23 2.92 -0.23 13.07
CA LYS A 23 4.07 -0.82 12.42
C LYS A 23 4.31 0.13 11.27
N LYS A 24 5.44 0.84 11.33
CA LYS A 24 6.02 1.52 10.16
C LYS A 24 6.18 0.46 9.08
N LYS A 25 5.12 0.19 8.33
CA LYS A 25 5.12 -0.75 7.23
C LYS A 25 5.99 -0.06 6.19
N VAL A 26 7.22 -0.53 6.07
CA VAL A 26 8.14 0.00 5.08
C VAL A 26 7.51 -0.35 3.74
N MET A 27 7.18 0.67 2.94
CA MET A 27 6.58 0.44 1.65
C MET A 27 7.56 -0.33 0.77
N SER A 28 7.06 -1.43 0.18
CA SER A 28 7.83 -2.23 -0.75
C SER A 28 7.69 -1.65 -2.16
N LEU A 29 8.64 -1.99 -3.03
CA LEU A 29 8.61 -1.55 -4.43
C LEU A 29 7.39 -2.10 -5.19
N GLU A 30 6.94 -3.31 -4.86
CA GLU A 30 5.72 -3.90 -5.43
C GLU A 30 4.45 -3.21 -4.96
N ASP A 31 4.37 -2.86 -3.67
CA ASP A 31 3.22 -2.16 -3.12
C ASP A 31 3.15 -0.74 -3.65
N TYR A 32 4.29 -0.06 -3.74
CA TYR A 32 4.38 1.23 -4.42
C TYR A 32 3.92 1.15 -5.87
N ALA A 33 4.41 0.17 -6.66
CA ALA A 33 4.00 0.00 -8.06
C ALA A 33 2.48 -0.26 -8.21
N LYS A 34 1.86 -1.00 -7.28
CA LYS A 34 0.40 -1.20 -7.25
C LYS A 34 -0.34 0.10 -6.96
N ILE A 35 0.10 0.83 -5.94
CA ILE A 35 -0.48 2.11 -5.54
C ILE A 35 -0.36 3.12 -6.69
N GLU A 36 0.81 3.24 -7.32
CA GLU A 36 1.07 4.10 -8.46
C GLU A 36 0.20 3.74 -9.68
N SER A 37 0.03 2.44 -9.96
CA SER A 37 -0.86 1.96 -11.02
C SER A 37 -2.33 2.28 -10.76
N GLU A 38 -2.79 2.34 -9.50
CA GLU A 38 -4.17 2.75 -9.15
C GLU A 38 -4.36 4.27 -9.10
N LEU A 39 -3.31 4.98 -8.70
CA LEU A 39 -3.32 6.44 -8.64
C LEU A 39 -3.39 7.03 -10.03
N GLU A 40 -2.60 6.47 -10.97
CA GLU A 40 -2.44 7.01 -12.32
C GLU A 40 -2.10 8.52 -12.30
N LEU A 41 -1.35 8.95 -11.27
CA LEU A 41 -0.91 10.34 -11.11
C LEU A 41 0.60 10.43 -11.35
N PRO A 42 1.07 11.46 -12.07
CA PRO A 42 2.49 11.64 -12.29
C PRO A 42 3.23 12.08 -11.03
N GLU A 43 2.57 12.76 -10.09
CA GLU A 43 3.17 13.21 -8.83
C GLU A 43 2.19 13.09 -7.65
N PRO A 44 2.68 12.75 -6.44
CA PRO A 44 1.85 12.66 -5.25
C PRO A 44 1.23 13.99 -4.81
N ASP A 45 1.90 15.11 -5.07
CA ASP A 45 1.47 16.42 -4.59
C ASP A 45 0.33 17.03 -5.43
N ILE A 46 -0.02 16.43 -6.58
CA ILE A 46 -1.14 16.89 -7.43
C ILE A 46 -2.49 16.68 -6.75
N ASP A 47 -2.67 15.52 -6.10
CA ASP A 47 -3.88 15.18 -5.36
C ASP A 47 -3.52 14.37 -4.11
N PRO A 48 -3.06 15.03 -3.04
CA PRO A 48 -2.66 14.35 -1.81
C PRO A 48 -3.83 13.61 -1.15
N ALA A 49 -5.07 14.06 -1.37
CA ALA A 49 -6.26 13.39 -0.84
C ALA A 49 -6.48 12.04 -1.53
N ARG A 50 -6.36 11.98 -2.86
CA ARG A 50 -6.43 10.72 -3.61
C ARG A 50 -5.26 9.81 -3.29
N VAL A 51 -4.04 10.34 -3.16
CA VAL A 51 -2.87 9.55 -2.77
C VAL A 51 -3.05 8.94 -1.38
N SER A 52 -3.50 9.72 -0.40
CA SER A 52 -3.80 9.19 0.94
C SER A 52 -4.87 8.13 0.88
N ALA A 53 -5.97 8.37 0.17
CA ALA A 53 -7.07 7.41 0.06
C ALA A 53 -6.64 6.10 -0.60
N VAL A 54 -5.78 6.13 -1.63
CA VAL A 54 -5.25 4.91 -2.25
C VAL A 54 -4.23 4.26 -1.33
N ALA A 55 -3.25 4.99 -0.78
CA ALA A 55 -2.24 4.44 0.13
C ALA A 55 -2.87 3.76 1.34
N GLU A 56 -3.93 4.34 1.92
CA GLU A 56 -4.66 3.79 3.07
C GLU A 56 -5.31 2.43 2.76
N LYS A 57 -5.80 2.21 1.53
CA LYS A 57 -6.32 0.89 1.11
C LYS A 57 -5.27 -0.20 1.22
N TYR A 58 -4.01 0.15 1.02
CA TYR A 58 -2.86 -0.76 1.10
C TYR A 58 -2.20 -0.76 2.49
N GLY A 59 -2.73 0.03 3.43
CA GLY A 59 -2.24 0.17 4.80
C GLY A 59 -0.98 1.05 4.90
N TYR A 60 -0.85 2.05 4.03
CA TYR A 60 0.22 3.03 4.03
C TYR A 60 -0.35 4.45 4.21
N THR A 61 0.50 5.39 4.64
CA THR A 61 0.15 6.81 4.72
C THR A 61 0.67 7.58 3.51
N PHE A 62 0.10 8.77 3.27
CA PHE A 62 0.63 9.70 2.27
C PHE A 62 2.12 10.00 2.46
N GLU A 63 2.55 10.21 3.71
CA GLU A 63 3.96 10.48 4.03
C GLU A 63 4.87 9.32 3.62
N GLN A 64 4.47 8.08 3.93
CA GLN A 64 5.23 6.89 3.51
C GLN A 64 5.31 6.78 1.99
N TYR A 65 4.21 7.09 1.30
CA TYR A 65 4.20 7.13 -0.16
C TYR A 65 5.18 8.16 -0.70
N LYS A 66 5.09 9.39 -0.20
CA LYS A 66 5.93 10.52 -0.60
C LYS A 66 7.42 10.27 -0.31
N GLU A 67 7.76 9.76 0.86
CA GLU A 67 9.14 9.40 1.21
C GLU A 67 9.74 8.37 0.25
N PHE A 68 8.94 7.39 -0.19
CA PHE A 68 9.41 6.39 -1.14
C PHE A 68 9.48 6.93 -2.56
N TYR A 69 8.51 7.74 -2.98
CA TYR A 69 8.56 8.47 -4.26
C TYR A 69 9.85 9.28 -4.35
N GLU A 70 10.18 10.06 -3.31
CA GLU A 70 11.43 10.82 -3.27
C GLU A 70 12.67 9.92 -3.30
N LYS A 71 12.64 8.76 -2.64
CA LYS A 71 13.75 7.79 -2.71
C LYS A 71 13.93 7.24 -4.12
N VAL A 72 12.84 6.87 -4.80
CA VAL A 72 12.87 6.39 -6.18
C VAL A 72 13.38 7.48 -7.13
N GLN A 73 12.97 8.74 -6.93
CA GLN A 73 13.46 9.87 -7.73
C GLN A 73 14.95 10.18 -7.49
N LYS A 74 15.45 9.95 -6.27
CA LYS A 74 16.85 10.19 -5.91
C LYS A 74 17.77 9.01 -6.28
N ASP A 75 17.23 7.79 -6.39
CA ASP A 75 17.97 6.57 -6.64
C ASP A 75 17.60 5.96 -8.01
N PRO A 76 18.46 6.12 -9.03
CA PRO A 76 18.19 5.61 -10.37
C PRO A 76 18.05 4.09 -10.42
N ASP A 77 18.71 3.34 -9.52
CA ASP A 77 18.60 1.88 -9.47
C ASP A 77 17.21 1.44 -9.00
N LEU A 78 16.61 2.18 -8.06
CA LEU A 78 15.23 1.91 -7.62
C LEU A 78 14.23 2.26 -8.72
N GLN A 79 14.48 3.33 -9.47
CA GLN A 79 13.65 3.72 -10.61
C GLN A 79 13.70 2.69 -11.74
N GLU A 80 14.88 2.16 -12.07
CA GLU A 80 15.00 1.08 -13.05
C GLU A 80 14.26 -0.18 -12.59
N LYS A 81 14.46 -0.61 -11.34
CA LYS A 81 13.75 -1.78 -10.78
C LYS A 81 12.24 -1.60 -10.78
N LEU A 82 11.77 -0.39 -10.49
CA LEU A 82 10.35 -0.05 -10.55
C LEU A 82 9.82 -0.19 -11.97
N GLY A 83 10.52 0.40 -12.95
CA GLY A 83 10.18 0.28 -14.36
C GLY A 83 10.17 -1.17 -14.83
N GLU A 84 11.19 -1.96 -14.47
CA GLU A 84 11.25 -3.39 -14.79
C GLU A 84 10.08 -4.18 -14.18
N LEU A 85 9.74 -3.93 -12.91
CA LEU A 85 8.60 -4.57 -12.24
C LEU A 85 7.28 -4.23 -12.93
N THR A 86 7.06 -2.96 -13.24
CA THR A 86 5.85 -2.49 -13.93
C THR A 86 5.75 -3.11 -15.33
N LEU A 87 6.85 -3.16 -16.09
CA LEU A 87 6.91 -3.79 -17.42
C LEU A 87 6.69 -5.30 -17.38
N LYS A 88 7.30 -6.01 -16.42
CA LYS A 88 7.08 -7.46 -16.25
C LYS A 88 5.63 -7.75 -15.91
N LYS A 89 5.01 -6.94 -15.05
CA LYS A 89 3.61 -7.10 -14.66
C LYS A 89 2.66 -6.85 -15.82
N GLN A 90 2.94 -5.85 -16.66
CA GLN A 90 2.18 -5.59 -17.89
C GLN A 90 2.32 -6.70 -18.93
N LYS A 91 3.49 -7.33 -19.06
CA LYS A 91 3.72 -8.44 -20.02
C LYS A 91 3.15 -9.79 -19.57
N SER A 92 2.97 -9.98 -18.27
CA SER A 92 2.41 -11.22 -17.69
C SER A 92 0.88 -11.22 -17.58
N GLN A 93 0.21 -10.13 -17.99
CA GLN A 93 -1.24 -10.00 -18.03
C GLN A 93 -1.74 -10.08 -19.47
#